data_AF-A0A177L3W9-F1
#
_entry.id   AF-A0A177L3W9-F1
#
_cell.length_a   1.000
_cell.length_b   1.000
_cell.length_c   1.000
_cell.angle_alpha   90.00
_cell.angle_beta   90.00
_cell.angle_gamma   90.00
#
_symmetry.space_group_name_H-M   'P 1'
#
loop_
_entity.id
_entity.type
_entity.pdbx_description
1 polymer ?
#
loop_
_entity_poly.entity_id
_entity_poly.type
_entity_poly.pdbx_seq_one_letter_code
_entity_poly.pdbx_strand_id
1 'polypeptide(L)' 'MDDFIYDKEILLKRMAIPKKLAELSYLDQDAAVHYMRIWGEKKMPITTLFDELNTTLAEKAS' A
#
# COMPACT_ATOMS: atom_id res chain seq x y z
N MET A 1 17.66 -26.70 0.17
CA MET A 1 17.66 -25.24 0.39
C MET A 1 16.50 -24.75 -0.43
N ASP A 2 15.36 -24.48 0.20
CA ASP A 2 14.17 -24.03 -0.52
C ASP A 2 14.44 -22.62 -1.01
N ASP A 3 14.75 -22.49 -2.30
CA ASP A 3 14.73 -21.21 -3.00
C ASP A 3 13.28 -20.73 -3.02
N PHE A 4 12.89 -19.98 -1.99
CA PHE A 4 11.63 -19.23 -2.01
C PHE A 4 11.71 -18.26 -3.19
N ILE A 5 11.08 -18.62 -4.31
CA ILE A 5 10.84 -17.71 -5.42
C ILE A 5 9.86 -16.67 -4.90
N TYR A 6 10.39 -15.59 -4.34
CA TYR A 6 9.60 -14.42 -4.02
C TYR A 6 9.13 -13.80 -5.33
N ASP A 7 7.82 -13.64 -5.48
CA ASP A 7 7.27 -12.85 -6.57
C ASP A 7 7.81 -11.42 -6.46
N LYS A 8 8.70 -11.07 -7.40
CA LYS A 8 9.36 -9.77 -7.47
C LYS A 8 8.34 -8.64 -7.52
N GLU A 9 7.22 -8.84 -8.20
CA GLU A 9 6.17 -7.83 -8.32
C GLU A 9 5.52 -7.55 -6.96
N ILE A 10 5.19 -8.60 -6.21
CA ILE A 10 4.62 -8.48 -4.86
C ILE A 10 5.61 -7.78 -3.92
N LEU A 11 6.90 -8.10 -4.02
CA LEU A 11 7.93 -7.45 -3.21
C LEU A 11 8.00 -5.94 -3.50
N LEU A 12 8.03 -5.56 -4.78
CA LEU A 12 8.06 -4.15 -5.20
C LEU A 12 6.82 -3.39 -4.72
N LYS A 13 5.63 -3.98 -4.85
CA LYS A 13 4.38 -3.39 -4.33
C LYS A 13 4.45 -3.18 -2.82
N ARG A 14 4.90 -4.20 -2.07
CA ARG A 14 5.05 -4.10 -0.61
C ARG A 14 6.01 -2.98 -0.20
N MET A 15 7.14 -2.84 -0.89
CA MET A 15 8.14 -1.80 -0.61
C MET A 15 7.61 -0.39 -0.89
N ALA A 16 6.67 -0.24 -1.83
CA ALA A 16 6.10 1.04 -2.20
C ALA A 16 4.98 1.52 -1.27
N ILE A 17 4.29 0.63 -0.55
CA ILE A 17 3.16 0.97 0.34
C ILE A 17 3.52 2.07 1.37
N PRO A 18 4.65 1.99 2.11
CA PRO A 18 4.99 3.03 3.09
C PRO A 18 5.10 4.43 2.48
N LYS A 19 5.70 4.53 1.29
CA LYS A 19 5.82 5.80 0.55
C LYS A 19 4.43 6.33 0.18
N LYS A 20 3.56 5.47 -0.32
CA LYS A 20 2.18 5.84 -0.71
C LYS A 20 1.34 6.28 0.48
N LEU A 21 1.49 5.65 1.63
CA LEU A 21 0.83 6.06 2.87
C LEU A 21 1.30 7.46 3.30
N ALA A 22 2.61 7.73 3.19
CA ALA A 22 3.16 9.05 3.48
C ALA A 22 2.61 10.10 2.49
N GLU A 23 2.62 9.80 1.18
CA GLU A 23 2.03 10.66 0.15
C GLU A 23 0.55 10.95 0.45
N LEU A 24 -0.24 9.93 0.78
CA LEU A 24 -1.66 10.08 1.10
C LEU A 24 -1.87 10.92 2.35
N SER A 25 -0.99 10.82 3.36
CA SER A 25 -1.12 11.57 4.60
C SER A 25 -1.04 13.09 4.41
N TYR A 26 -0.41 13.56 3.33
CA TYR A 26 -0.39 14.98 2.97
C TYR A 26 -1.67 15.46 2.29
N LEU A 27 -2.48 14.55 1.73
CA LEU A 27 -3.71 14.85 1.01
C LEU A 27 -4.96 14.58 1.86
N ASP A 28 -4.96 13.47 2.59
CA ASP A 28 -6.06 12.99 3.42
C ASP A 28 -5.50 12.14 4.57
N GLN A 29 -5.39 12.77 5.74
CA GLN A 29 -4.81 12.14 6.93
C GLN A 29 -5.67 10.97 7.45
N ASP A 30 -7.00 11.07 7.36
CA ASP A 30 -7.91 10.03 7.86
C ASP A 30 -7.82 8.78 6.97
N ALA A 31 -7.82 8.96 5.66
CA ALA A 31 -7.60 7.86 4.71
C ALA A 31 -6.22 7.22 4.89
N ALA A 32 -5.17 8.01 5.10
CA ALA A 32 -3.82 7.49 5.35
C ALA A 32 -3.76 6.62 6.61
N VAL A 33 -4.37 7.07 7.72
CA VAL A 33 -4.43 6.29 8.97
C VAL A 33 -5.25 5.01 8.77
N HIS A 34 -6.34 5.06 8.03
CA HIS A 34 -7.15 3.88 7.70
C HIS A 34 -6.32 2.81 6.97
N TYR A 35 -5.67 3.18 5.86
CA TYR A 35 -4.85 2.24 5.10
C TYR A 35 -3.59 1.78 5.85
N MET A 36 -3.01 2.64 6.71
CA MET A 36 -1.90 2.25 7.57
C MET A 36 -2.30 1.12 8.53
N ARG A 37 -3.51 1.17 9.10
CA ARG A 37 -4.03 0.08 9.93
C ARG A 37 -4.22 -1.20 9.13
N ILE A 38 -4.82 -1.13 7.94
CA ILE A 38 -4.99 -2.29 7.06
C ILE A 38 -3.64 -2.94 6.72
N TRP A 39 -2.64 -2.11 6.39
CA TRP A 39 -1.28 -2.57 6.10
C TRP A 39 -0.63 -3.26 7.31
N GLY A 40 -0.73 -2.65 8.49
CA GLY A 40 -0.16 -3.17 9.74
C GLY A 40 -0.82 -4.48 10.19
N GLU A 41 -2.14 -4.61 9.99
CA GLU A 41 -2.90 -5.80 10.35
C GLU A 41 -2.70 -6.98 9.39
N LYS A 42 -2.16 -6.73 8.18
CA LYS A 42 -1.90 -7.74 7.14
C LYS A 42 -3.15 -8.56 6.74
N LYS A 43 -4.34 -7.98 6.93
CA LYS A 43 -5.63 -8.63 6.58
C LYS A 43 -5.99 -8.52 5.11
N MET A 44 -5.25 -7.73 4.33
CA MET A 44 -5.48 -7.51 2.90
C MET A 44 -4.27 -7.98 2.08
N PRO A 45 -4.48 -8.64 0.93
CA PRO A 45 -3.41 -8.94 -0.01
C PRO A 45 -2.64 -7.69 -0.45
N ILE A 46 -1.33 -7.81 -0.60
CA ILE A 46 -0.46 -6.66 -0.95
C ILE A 46 -0.87 -6.00 -2.26
N THR A 47 -1.23 -6.79 -3.28
CA THR A 47 -1.67 -6.25 -4.58
C THR A 47 -2.94 -5.42 -4.43
N THR A 48 -3.97 -5.95 -3.75
CA THR A 48 -5.23 -5.23 -3.51
C THR A 48 -5.00 -3.92 -2.75
N LEU A 49 -4.22 -3.97 -1.66
CA LEU A 49 -3.90 -2.77 -0.88
C LEU A 49 -3.14 -1.73 -1.69
N PHE A 50 -2.19 -2.17 -2.53
CA PHE A 50 -1.43 -1.28 -3.39
C PHE A 50 -2.33 -0.59 -4.43
N ASP A 51 -3.25 -1.34 -5.04
CA ASP A 51 -4.17 -0.81 -6.04
C ASP A 51 -5.17 0.17 -5.44
N GLU A 52 -5.75 -0.15 -4.28
CA GLU A 52 -6.65 0.75 -3.53
C GLU A 52 -5.96 2.06 -3.11
N LEU A 53 -4.70 1.97 -2.65
CA LEU A 53 -3.90 3.16 -2.32
C LEU A 53 -3.65 4.04 -3.55
N ASN A 54 -3.35 3.45 -4.72
CA ASN A 54 -3.15 4.22 -5.95
C ASN A 54 -4.42 4.92 -6.41
N THR A 55 -5.56 4.23 -6.37
CA THR A 55 -6.85 4.80 -6.72
C THR A 55 -7.19 5.97 -5.80
N THR A 56 -7.05 5.77 -4.48
CA THR A 56 -7.32 6.82 -3.49
C THR A 56 -6.40 8.03 -3.70
N LEU A 57 -5.10 7.80 -3.96
CA LEU A 57 -4.15 8.88 -4.25
C LEU A 57 -4.55 9.67 -5.51
N ALA A 58 -4.96 8.98 -6.58
CA ALA A 58 -5.38 9.63 -7.82
C ALA A 58 -6.66 10.47 -7.63
N GLU A 59 -7.62 9.96 -6.84
CA GLU A 59 -8.85 10.69 -6.50
C GLU A 59 -8.60 11.94 -5.67
N LYS A 60 -7.63 11.90 -4.75
CA LYS A 60 -7.31 13.03 -3.85
C LYS A 60 -6.37 14.06 -4.47
N ALA A 61 -5.66 13.70 -5.52
CA ALA A 61 -4.76 14.58 -6.26
C ALA A 61 -5.43 15.31 -7.45
N SER A 62 -6.67 14.93 -7.79
CA SER A 62 -7.49 15.56 -8.85
C SER A 62 -8.31 16.71 -8.29
#